data_AF-A0A525J4L3-F1
#
_entry.id   AF-A0A525J4L3-F1
#
_cell.length_a   1.000
_cell.length_b   1.000
_cell.length_c   1.000
_cell.angle_alpha   90.00
_cell.angle_beta   90.00
_cell.angle_gamma   90.00
#
_symmetry.space_group_name_H-M   'P 1'
#
loop_
_entity.id
_entity.type
_entity.pdbx_description
1 polymer ?
#
loop_
_entity_poly.entity_id
_entity_poly.type
_entity_poly.pdbx_seq_one_letter_code
_entity_poly.pdbx_strand_id
1 'polypeptide(L)'
;MAADGNITKDIIYDAVAPDDFESMLELDRYNARSTAFDKIISATHDHFWDPLDAKYIDFSEPFDMENTMILPEKMIGPLQLDYVNEILGTEKRRIAFANAQTLRTFSSILHGEQGALNLSASLCHVLKDQGAQEYAANQTREEARHVTAFAKYIKARWGRPVECGPILKDLLVEIIAAPEVYKKIIGMQMLVEGLAMGAFATIFNETADPLAKKLTQLVMTDEAFHHKFGKIWADRTIPHLTEAEHEVIEMWAAHCFQTLLFNLVAPTQNLGLYEEFGLDPDRVIEEMGKLVNDETRREEMKEATNIFRVLVKTLVNAGIITDRTKGFYSMYVDIDELKSEGDKMVGDDIAEEGIKYLQEINFKDRALAKILIAAE
;
A
#
# COMPACT_ATOMS: atom_id res chain seq x y z
N MET A 1 28.00 7.02 -7.95
CA MET A 1 27.05 6.43 -8.92
C MET A 1 27.68 5.16 -9.47
N ALA A 2 27.12 4.00 -9.16
CA ALA A 2 27.50 2.76 -9.83
C ALA A 2 27.19 2.87 -11.34
N ALA A 3 27.84 2.05 -12.17
CA ALA A 3 27.74 2.13 -13.63
C ALA A 3 26.31 1.90 -14.17
N ASP A 4 25.42 1.40 -13.33
CA ASP A 4 24.01 1.08 -13.60
C ASP A 4 23.02 2.19 -13.14
N GLY A 5 23.51 3.28 -12.53
CA GLY A 5 22.66 4.36 -12.01
C GLY A 5 21.99 4.05 -10.66
N ASN A 6 22.24 2.88 -10.06
CA ASN A 6 21.69 2.55 -8.75
C ASN A 6 22.36 3.33 -7.62
N ILE A 7 21.54 3.69 -6.64
CA ILE A 7 21.93 4.31 -5.38
C ILE A 7 21.68 3.28 -4.28
N THR A 8 22.61 2.34 -4.13
CA THR A 8 22.69 1.37 -3.02
C THR A 8 24.09 1.40 -2.43
N LYS A 9 24.22 1.22 -1.11
CA LYS A 9 25.52 1.21 -0.42
C LYS A 9 25.81 -0.10 0.31
N ASP A 10 24.85 -1.02 0.29
CA ASP A 10 24.97 -2.34 0.92
C ASP A 10 24.77 -3.43 -0.14
N ILE A 11 25.68 -4.40 -0.11
CA ILE A 11 25.73 -5.53 -1.06
C ILE A 11 24.42 -6.32 -1.10
N ILE A 12 23.63 -6.31 -0.02
CA ILE A 12 22.34 -7.01 0.01
C ILE A 12 21.29 -6.40 -0.93
N TYR A 13 21.53 -5.18 -1.41
CA TYR A 13 20.72 -4.47 -2.39
C TYR A 13 21.47 -4.24 -3.71
N ASP A 14 22.64 -4.85 -3.88
CA ASP A 14 23.31 -4.84 -5.18
C ASP A 14 22.35 -5.39 -6.24
N ALA A 15 22.30 -4.68 -7.36
CA ALA A 15 21.39 -4.98 -8.43
C ALA A 15 22.13 -5.10 -9.75
N VAL A 16 21.55 -5.86 -10.66
CA VAL A 16 22.02 -6.04 -12.03
C VAL A 16 20.91 -5.68 -13.00
N ALA A 17 21.26 -5.48 -14.27
CA ALA A 17 20.27 -5.22 -15.30
C ALA A 17 19.30 -6.43 -15.40
N PRO A 18 18.00 -6.22 -15.66
CA PRO A 18 17.02 -7.31 -15.75
C PRO A 18 17.36 -8.37 -16.83
N ASP A 19 18.15 -8.02 -17.84
CA ASP A 19 18.61 -8.89 -18.92
C ASP A 19 20.02 -9.48 -18.69
N ASP A 20 20.68 -9.13 -17.59
CA ASP A 20 22.00 -9.66 -17.19
C ASP A 20 21.86 -10.92 -16.33
N PHE A 21 21.40 -12.00 -16.95
CA PHE A 21 21.31 -13.31 -16.29
C PHE A 21 22.70 -13.91 -15.99
N GLU A 22 23.75 -13.51 -16.69
CA GLU A 22 25.11 -14.04 -16.50
C GLU A 22 25.65 -13.70 -15.11
N SER A 23 25.40 -12.47 -14.62
CA SER A 23 25.75 -12.07 -13.25
C SER A 23 25.08 -12.93 -12.16
N MET A 24 23.92 -13.53 -12.45
CA MET A 24 23.22 -14.41 -11.50
C MET A 24 23.86 -15.80 -11.37
N LEU A 25 24.73 -16.17 -12.32
CA LEU A 25 25.42 -17.46 -12.40
C LEU A 25 26.87 -17.40 -11.89
N GLU A 26 27.35 -16.22 -11.48
CA GLU A 26 28.67 -16.07 -10.88
C GLU A 26 28.85 -17.01 -9.68
N LEU A 27 29.92 -17.80 -9.67
CA LEU A 27 30.09 -18.88 -8.67
C LEU A 27 30.17 -18.35 -7.24
N ASP A 28 30.86 -17.22 -7.03
CA ASP A 28 31.04 -16.63 -5.71
C ASP A 28 29.72 -16.11 -5.13
N ARG A 29 28.76 -15.75 -5.99
CA ARG A 29 27.42 -15.29 -5.59
C ARG A 29 26.72 -16.32 -4.70
N TYR A 30 26.81 -17.61 -5.03
CA TYR A 30 26.17 -18.69 -4.28
C TYR A 30 26.69 -18.85 -2.85
N ASN A 31 27.88 -18.32 -2.56
CA ASN A 31 28.50 -18.33 -1.23
C ASN A 31 28.33 -16.99 -0.49
N ALA A 32 27.68 -16.00 -1.11
CA ALA A 32 27.54 -14.64 -0.59
C ALA A 32 26.11 -14.30 -0.13
N ARG A 33 25.20 -15.29 -0.03
CA ARG A 33 23.83 -15.08 0.44
C ARG A 33 23.80 -14.44 1.84
N SER A 34 23.14 -13.30 1.94
CA SER A 34 22.85 -12.64 3.20
C SER A 34 21.77 -13.36 4.01
N THR A 35 21.86 -13.25 5.34
CA THR A 35 20.83 -13.71 6.28
C THR A 35 19.87 -12.59 6.70
N ALA A 36 19.96 -11.41 6.08
CA ALA A 36 19.22 -10.21 6.50
C ALA A 36 17.69 -10.40 6.47
N PHE A 37 17.19 -11.25 5.58
CA PHE A 37 15.76 -11.45 5.35
C PHE A 37 15.21 -12.78 5.89
N ASP A 38 16.07 -13.69 6.36
CA ASP A 38 15.69 -15.07 6.75
C ASP A 38 14.56 -15.11 7.78
N LYS A 39 14.61 -14.21 8.77
CA LYS A 39 13.58 -14.12 9.81
C LYS A 39 12.25 -13.66 9.26
N ILE A 40 12.25 -12.72 8.31
CA ILE A 40 11.03 -12.19 7.70
C ILE A 40 10.42 -13.29 6.82
N ILE A 41 11.24 -13.92 5.98
CA ILE A 41 10.81 -15.04 5.13
C ILE A 41 10.23 -16.17 5.97
N SER A 42 10.89 -16.58 7.06
CA SER A 42 10.41 -17.67 7.91
C SER A 42 9.10 -17.33 8.64
N ALA A 43 8.87 -16.06 8.98
CA ALA A 43 7.68 -15.62 9.71
C ALA A 43 6.39 -15.77 8.88
N THR A 44 6.50 -15.81 7.55
CA THR A 44 5.37 -15.95 6.61
C THR A 44 4.52 -17.19 6.87
N HIS A 45 5.10 -18.25 7.42
CA HIS A 45 4.38 -19.45 7.82
C HIS A 45 3.36 -19.20 8.94
N ASP A 46 3.62 -18.23 9.82
CA ASP A 46 2.76 -17.94 10.96
C ASP A 46 1.50 -17.18 10.54
N HIS A 47 1.59 -16.38 9.47
CA HIS A 47 0.52 -15.53 8.97
C HIS A 47 0.09 -15.86 7.54
N PHE A 48 0.38 -17.08 7.07
CA PHE A 48 -0.12 -17.53 5.78
C PHE A 48 -1.65 -17.60 5.78
N TRP A 49 -2.27 -17.12 4.70
CA TRP A 49 -3.69 -17.27 4.41
C TRP A 49 -3.94 -17.50 2.92
N ASP A 50 -5.05 -18.12 2.55
CA ASP A 50 -5.39 -18.44 1.15
C ASP A 50 -6.77 -17.85 0.78
N PRO A 51 -6.87 -16.91 -0.19
CA PRO A 51 -8.15 -16.36 -0.67
C PRO A 51 -9.02 -17.37 -1.42
N LEU A 52 -8.54 -18.59 -1.64
CA LEU A 52 -9.30 -19.69 -2.24
C LEU A 52 -9.86 -20.67 -1.20
N ASP A 53 -9.49 -20.54 0.08
CA ASP A 53 -9.92 -21.42 1.16
C ASP A 53 -10.81 -20.67 2.16
N ALA A 54 -12.06 -21.11 2.27
CA ALA A 54 -13.09 -20.51 3.12
C ALA A 54 -12.74 -20.55 4.61
N LYS A 55 -11.75 -21.36 5.04
CA LYS A 55 -11.27 -21.33 6.44
C LYS A 55 -10.62 -19.99 6.81
N TYR A 56 -10.09 -19.25 5.84
CA TYR A 56 -9.50 -17.92 6.04
C TYR A 56 -10.52 -16.82 5.78
N ILE A 57 -11.20 -16.89 4.62
CA ILE A 57 -12.15 -15.86 4.17
C ILE A 57 -13.21 -16.46 3.24
N ASP A 58 -14.49 -16.23 3.57
CA ASP A 58 -15.62 -16.69 2.78
C ASP A 58 -16.28 -15.53 2.03
N PHE A 59 -16.00 -15.42 0.73
CA PHE A 59 -16.55 -14.36 -0.12
C PHE A 59 -18.06 -14.49 -0.39
N SER A 60 -18.73 -15.53 0.12
CA SER A 60 -20.19 -15.67 0.02
C SER A 60 -20.95 -14.97 1.16
N GLU A 61 -20.24 -14.42 2.15
CA GLU A 61 -20.85 -13.72 3.28
C GLU A 61 -21.78 -12.58 2.80
N PRO A 62 -23.07 -12.60 3.17
CA PRO A 62 -24.05 -11.64 2.65
C PRO A 62 -23.84 -10.25 3.26
N PHE A 63 -24.14 -9.21 2.48
CA PHE A 63 -24.17 -7.82 2.93
C PHE A 63 -25.28 -7.06 2.20
N ASP A 64 -26.01 -6.21 2.92
CA ASP A 64 -27.11 -5.44 2.34
C ASP A 64 -26.60 -4.20 1.59
N MET A 65 -26.17 -4.43 0.34
CA MET A 65 -25.69 -3.39 -0.57
C MET A 65 -26.75 -2.34 -0.94
N GLU A 66 -28.04 -2.64 -0.77
CA GLU A 66 -29.13 -1.76 -1.16
C GLU A 66 -29.46 -0.74 -0.06
N ASN A 67 -29.33 -1.14 1.21
CA ASN A 67 -29.76 -0.32 2.35
C ASN A 67 -28.63 0.03 3.33
N THR A 68 -27.38 -0.41 3.08
CA THR A 68 -26.23 -0.11 3.96
C THR A 68 -25.08 0.46 3.15
N MET A 69 -24.52 1.59 3.61
CA MET A 69 -23.25 2.09 3.08
C MET A 69 -22.09 1.23 3.61
N ILE A 70 -21.18 0.80 2.74
CA ILE A 70 -20.00 0.02 3.16
C ILE A 70 -19.08 0.89 4.02
N LEU A 71 -18.81 2.12 3.60
CA LEU A 71 -18.07 3.11 4.37
C LEU A 71 -19.01 4.20 4.88
N PRO A 72 -18.75 4.78 6.06
CA PRO A 72 -19.63 5.79 6.63
C PRO A 72 -19.66 7.05 5.77
N GLU A 73 -20.81 7.74 5.74
CA GLU A 73 -21.06 8.92 4.91
C GLU A 73 -19.98 10.02 5.06
N LYS A 74 -19.44 10.21 6.28
CA LYS A 74 -18.34 11.17 6.56
C LYS A 74 -17.10 10.95 5.68
N MET A 75 -16.90 9.73 5.18
CA MET A 75 -15.77 9.38 4.30
C MET A 75 -16.10 9.54 2.81
N ILE A 76 -17.35 9.83 2.47
CA ILE A 76 -17.80 10.05 1.09
C ILE A 76 -17.82 11.56 0.86
N GLY A 77 -16.67 12.13 0.50
CA GLY A 77 -16.48 13.59 0.36
C GLY A 77 -17.62 14.32 -0.36
N PRO A 78 -18.07 13.89 -1.55
CA PRO A 78 -19.16 14.56 -2.26
C PRO A 78 -20.49 14.57 -1.51
N LEU A 79 -20.76 13.63 -0.60
CA LEU A 79 -21.97 13.65 0.24
C LEU A 79 -21.95 14.74 1.31
N GLN A 80 -20.84 15.48 1.46
CA GLN A 80 -20.79 16.68 2.31
C GLN A 80 -21.32 17.93 1.59
N LEU A 81 -21.65 17.83 0.29
CA LEU A 81 -22.15 18.95 -0.51
C LEU A 81 -23.68 18.97 -0.51
N ASP A 82 -24.28 20.12 -0.20
CA ASP A 82 -25.73 20.32 -0.30
C ASP A 82 -26.23 20.01 -1.72
N TYR A 83 -25.50 20.47 -2.74
CA TYR A 83 -25.82 20.20 -4.14
C TYR A 83 -25.96 18.71 -4.45
N VAL A 84 -25.00 17.90 -4.00
CA VAL A 84 -25.00 16.45 -4.24
C VAL A 84 -26.20 15.81 -3.55
N ASN A 85 -26.44 16.19 -2.29
CA ASN A 85 -27.57 15.66 -1.51
C ASN A 85 -28.93 16.02 -2.11
N GLU A 86 -29.11 17.24 -2.61
CA GLU A 86 -30.32 17.70 -3.29
C GLU A 86 -30.59 16.89 -4.56
N ILE A 87 -29.57 16.65 -5.39
CA ILE A 87 -29.70 15.89 -6.64
C ILE A 87 -29.96 14.40 -6.41
N LEU A 88 -29.29 13.80 -5.41
CA LEU A 88 -29.53 12.40 -5.06
C LEU A 88 -30.94 12.23 -4.47
N GLY A 89 -31.39 13.17 -3.64
CA GLY A 89 -32.78 13.37 -3.22
C GLY A 89 -33.43 12.29 -2.35
N THR A 90 -32.81 11.10 -2.23
CA THR A 90 -33.31 9.96 -1.46
C THR A 90 -32.17 9.20 -0.79
N GLU A 91 -32.46 8.58 0.35
CA GLU A 91 -31.49 7.76 1.08
C GLU A 91 -30.96 6.61 0.23
N LYS A 92 -31.83 5.92 -0.53
CA LYS A 92 -31.40 4.83 -1.42
C LYS A 92 -30.42 5.30 -2.50
N ARG A 93 -30.63 6.48 -3.11
CA ARG A 93 -29.67 7.02 -4.09
C ARG A 93 -28.37 7.47 -3.43
N ARG A 94 -28.41 7.99 -2.20
CA ARG A 94 -27.21 8.31 -1.41
C ARG A 94 -26.39 7.06 -1.09
N ILE A 95 -27.03 5.99 -0.64
CA ILE A 95 -26.37 4.70 -0.38
C ILE A 95 -25.76 4.12 -1.67
N ALA A 96 -26.51 4.11 -2.77
CA ALA A 96 -26.00 3.64 -4.06
C ALA A 96 -24.79 4.46 -4.52
N PHE A 97 -24.83 5.79 -4.37
CA PHE A 97 -23.70 6.67 -4.69
C PHE A 97 -22.48 6.40 -3.80
N ALA A 98 -22.67 6.28 -2.47
CA ALA A 98 -21.62 5.97 -1.52
C ALA A 98 -20.95 4.62 -1.82
N ASN A 99 -21.75 3.59 -2.13
CA ASN A 99 -21.25 2.26 -2.46
C ASN A 99 -20.55 2.23 -3.84
N ALA A 100 -20.97 3.06 -4.79
CA ALA A 100 -20.27 3.25 -6.06
C ALA A 100 -18.95 4.02 -5.90
N GLN A 101 -18.88 5.01 -5.02
CA GLN A 101 -17.63 5.67 -4.66
C GLN A 101 -16.68 4.68 -3.96
N THR A 102 -17.22 3.83 -3.09
CA THR A 102 -16.46 2.79 -2.38
C THR A 102 -15.89 1.75 -3.33
N LEU A 103 -16.63 1.34 -4.37
CA LEU A 103 -16.10 0.49 -5.44
C LEU A 103 -14.84 1.09 -6.09
N ARG A 104 -14.81 2.41 -6.31
CA ARG A 104 -13.64 3.08 -6.88
C ARG A 104 -12.44 3.01 -5.93
N THR A 105 -12.66 3.20 -4.63
CA THR A 105 -11.62 3.02 -3.60
C THR A 105 -11.04 1.61 -3.63
N PHE A 106 -11.88 0.57 -3.59
CA PHE A 106 -11.42 -0.82 -3.66
C PHE A 106 -10.79 -1.19 -5.00
N SER A 107 -11.26 -0.60 -6.10
CA SER A 107 -10.63 -0.80 -7.42
C SER A 107 -9.24 -0.17 -7.46
N SER A 108 -9.05 1.03 -6.92
CA SER A 108 -7.73 1.66 -6.80
C SER A 108 -6.77 0.83 -5.94
N ILE A 109 -7.26 0.26 -4.84
CA ILE A 109 -6.50 -0.70 -4.03
C ILE A 109 -6.08 -1.90 -4.88
N LEU A 110 -7.02 -2.59 -5.54
CA LEU A 110 -6.73 -3.73 -6.40
C LEU A 110 -5.66 -3.41 -7.48
N HIS A 111 -5.71 -2.22 -8.09
CA HIS A 111 -4.70 -1.80 -9.06
C HIS A 111 -3.34 -1.51 -8.39
N GLY A 112 -3.34 -0.98 -7.18
CA GLY A 112 -2.15 -0.85 -6.34
C GLY A 112 -1.50 -2.19 -6.03
N GLU A 113 -2.28 -3.18 -5.58
CA GLU A 113 -1.84 -4.57 -5.34
C GLU A 113 -1.25 -5.20 -6.61
N GLN A 114 -1.90 -4.96 -7.77
CA GLN A 114 -1.38 -5.42 -9.04
C GLN A 114 -0.02 -4.77 -9.35
N GLY A 115 0.14 -3.48 -9.03
CA GLY A 115 1.41 -2.78 -9.16
C GLY A 115 2.50 -3.35 -8.24
N ALA A 116 2.17 -3.59 -6.96
CA ALA A 116 3.06 -4.20 -5.98
C ALA A 116 3.50 -5.60 -6.44
N LEU A 117 2.56 -6.44 -6.87
CA LEU A 117 2.84 -7.75 -7.46
C LEU A 117 3.87 -7.68 -8.59
N ASN A 118 3.64 -6.81 -9.57
CA ASN A 118 4.52 -6.67 -10.72
C ASN A 118 5.90 -6.13 -10.32
N LEU A 119 5.97 -5.21 -9.36
CA LEU A 119 7.22 -4.68 -8.87
C LEU A 119 8.03 -5.74 -8.12
N SER A 120 7.41 -6.46 -7.19
CA SER A 120 8.03 -7.54 -6.41
C SER A 120 8.55 -8.63 -7.35
N ALA A 121 7.78 -8.99 -8.38
CA ALA A 121 8.24 -9.93 -9.41
C ALA A 121 9.46 -9.38 -10.17
N SER A 122 9.50 -8.07 -10.48
CA SER A 122 10.64 -7.45 -11.15
C SER A 122 11.91 -7.46 -10.27
N LEU A 123 11.77 -7.36 -8.95
CA LEU A 123 12.89 -7.40 -8.01
C LEU A 123 13.62 -8.74 -8.02
N CYS A 124 12.91 -9.85 -8.29
CA CYS A 124 13.53 -11.17 -8.48
C CYS A 124 14.55 -11.19 -9.62
N HIS A 125 14.36 -10.38 -10.66
CA HIS A 125 15.24 -10.32 -11.83
C HIS A 125 16.45 -9.41 -11.62
N VAL A 126 16.39 -8.44 -10.71
CA VAL A 126 17.44 -7.42 -10.55
C VAL A 126 18.27 -7.58 -9.29
N LEU A 127 17.73 -8.12 -8.19
CA LEU A 127 18.48 -8.25 -6.93
C LEU A 127 19.54 -9.33 -7.05
N LYS A 128 20.79 -9.00 -6.75
CA LYS A 128 21.92 -9.93 -6.84
C LYS A 128 22.00 -10.84 -5.61
N ASP A 129 21.71 -10.34 -4.41
CA ASP A 129 21.71 -11.16 -3.20
C ASP A 129 20.60 -12.22 -3.22
N GLN A 130 20.94 -13.47 -2.92
CA GLN A 130 19.98 -14.57 -2.95
C GLN A 130 18.92 -14.46 -1.85
N GLY A 131 19.25 -13.89 -0.69
CA GLY A 131 18.29 -13.68 0.39
C GLY A 131 17.27 -12.60 0.04
N ALA A 132 17.73 -11.52 -0.60
CA ALA A 132 16.88 -10.46 -1.13
C ALA A 132 15.97 -10.96 -2.27
N GLN A 133 16.48 -11.82 -3.17
CA GLN A 133 15.65 -12.47 -4.20
C GLN A 133 14.58 -13.37 -3.60
N GLU A 134 14.92 -14.17 -2.59
CA GLU A 134 13.96 -15.03 -1.89
C GLU A 134 12.87 -14.21 -1.20
N TYR A 135 13.25 -13.09 -0.56
CA TYR A 135 12.30 -12.13 -0.01
C TYR A 135 11.36 -11.57 -1.08
N ALA A 136 11.89 -11.08 -2.19
CA ALA A 136 11.09 -10.53 -3.30
C ALA A 136 10.14 -11.59 -3.90
N ALA A 137 10.59 -12.83 -4.03
CA ALA A 137 9.77 -13.94 -4.49
C ALA A 137 8.65 -14.29 -3.50
N ASN A 138 8.92 -14.20 -2.19
CA ASN A 138 7.90 -14.36 -1.17
C ASN A 138 6.85 -13.23 -1.28
N GLN A 139 7.28 -11.97 -1.29
CA GLN A 139 6.38 -10.82 -1.43
C GLN A 139 5.53 -10.95 -2.70
N THR A 140 6.13 -11.33 -3.83
CA THR A 140 5.40 -11.60 -5.09
C THR A 140 4.23 -12.58 -4.88
N ARG A 141 4.41 -13.63 -4.08
CA ARG A 141 3.35 -14.58 -3.76
C ARG A 141 2.27 -13.96 -2.89
N GLU A 142 2.64 -13.11 -1.94
CA GLU A 142 1.72 -12.40 -1.04
C GLU A 142 0.85 -11.42 -1.83
N GLU A 143 1.45 -10.57 -2.67
CA GLU A 143 0.70 -9.64 -3.52
C GLU A 143 -0.23 -10.36 -4.51
N ALA A 144 0.18 -11.53 -5.03
CA ALA A 144 -0.68 -12.33 -5.89
C ALA A 144 -1.94 -12.82 -5.15
N ARG A 145 -1.84 -13.10 -3.85
CA ARG A 145 -2.99 -13.41 -3.00
C ARG A 145 -3.83 -12.17 -2.76
N HIS A 146 -3.24 -11.01 -2.54
CA HIS A 146 -3.96 -9.75 -2.36
C HIS A 146 -4.80 -9.40 -3.60
N VAL A 147 -4.19 -9.43 -4.80
CA VAL A 147 -4.89 -9.23 -6.08
C VAL A 147 -6.08 -10.18 -6.21
N THR A 148 -5.86 -11.47 -5.93
CA THR A 148 -6.92 -12.48 -5.99
C THR A 148 -8.05 -12.18 -5.00
N ALA A 149 -7.71 -11.79 -3.77
CA ALA A 149 -8.65 -11.54 -2.69
C ALA A 149 -9.51 -10.29 -2.95
N PHE A 150 -8.89 -9.17 -3.33
CA PHE A 150 -9.61 -7.95 -3.69
C PHE A 150 -10.46 -8.14 -4.95
N ALA A 151 -9.97 -8.85 -5.96
CA ALA A 151 -10.77 -9.18 -7.14
C ALA A 151 -12.02 -10.01 -6.78
N LYS A 152 -11.89 -10.98 -5.87
CA LYS A 152 -13.03 -11.77 -5.35
C LYS A 152 -14.00 -10.94 -4.53
N TYR A 153 -13.51 -10.08 -3.65
CA TYR A 153 -14.34 -9.16 -2.86
C TYR A 153 -15.16 -8.25 -3.77
N ILE A 154 -14.49 -7.62 -4.74
CA ILE A 154 -15.16 -6.75 -5.69
C ILE A 154 -16.21 -7.51 -6.50
N LYS A 155 -15.88 -8.74 -6.95
CA LYS A 155 -16.84 -9.60 -7.64
C LYS A 155 -18.06 -9.94 -6.78
N ALA A 156 -17.86 -10.21 -5.48
CA ALA A 156 -18.95 -10.56 -4.57
C ALA A 156 -19.90 -9.38 -4.31
N ARG A 157 -19.41 -8.14 -4.27
CA ARG A 157 -20.21 -6.94 -3.94
C ARG A 157 -20.72 -6.18 -5.16
N TRP A 158 -19.93 -6.09 -6.23
CA TRP A 158 -20.22 -5.30 -7.44
C TRP A 158 -20.09 -6.06 -8.76
N GLY A 159 -19.59 -7.31 -8.74
CA GLY A 159 -19.42 -8.13 -9.93
C GLY A 159 -18.10 -7.91 -10.68
N ARG A 160 -17.61 -6.66 -10.79
CA ARG A 160 -16.34 -6.34 -11.46
C ARG A 160 -15.72 -5.02 -10.96
N PRO A 161 -14.38 -4.85 -11.07
CA PRO A 161 -13.72 -3.57 -10.76
C PRO A 161 -13.95 -2.51 -11.83
N VAL A 162 -13.61 -1.26 -11.51
CA VAL A 162 -13.55 -0.15 -12.47
C VAL A 162 -12.12 0.15 -12.91
N GLU A 163 -11.97 1.01 -13.91
CA GLU A 163 -10.67 1.42 -14.44
C GLU A 163 -9.79 2.11 -13.39
N CYS A 164 -8.48 1.91 -13.51
CA CYS A 164 -7.50 2.61 -12.68
C CYS A 164 -7.50 4.09 -13.05
N GLY A 165 -7.58 4.97 -12.05
CA GLY A 165 -7.46 6.40 -12.25
C GLY A 165 -6.11 6.76 -12.88
N PRO A 166 -6.06 7.74 -13.80
CA PRO A 166 -4.87 8.03 -14.60
C PRO A 166 -3.65 8.37 -13.73
N ILE A 167 -3.86 9.07 -12.61
CA ILE A 167 -2.74 9.49 -11.77
C ILE A 167 -2.08 8.31 -11.04
N LEU A 168 -2.88 7.42 -10.44
CA LEU A 168 -2.34 6.21 -9.82
C LEU A 168 -1.67 5.33 -10.88
N LYS A 169 -2.33 5.17 -12.04
CA LYS A 169 -1.79 4.39 -13.15
C LYS A 169 -0.43 4.90 -13.61
N ASP A 170 -0.30 6.21 -13.85
CA ASP A 170 0.93 6.82 -14.34
C ASP A 170 2.06 6.69 -13.32
N LEU A 171 1.79 6.91 -12.03
CA LEU A 171 2.76 6.71 -10.95
C LEU A 171 3.21 5.25 -10.85
N LEU A 172 2.28 4.29 -10.90
CA LEU A 172 2.61 2.87 -10.87
C LEU A 172 3.47 2.47 -12.07
N VAL A 173 3.13 2.94 -13.27
CA VAL A 173 3.92 2.69 -14.48
C VAL A 173 5.32 3.28 -14.34
N GLU A 174 5.46 4.50 -13.82
CA GLU A 174 6.76 5.15 -13.61
C GLU A 174 7.64 4.35 -12.63
N ILE A 175 7.09 3.95 -11.49
CA ILE A 175 7.81 3.17 -10.46
C ILE A 175 8.20 1.78 -11.01
N ILE A 176 7.29 1.08 -11.68
CA ILE A 176 7.52 -0.28 -12.19
C ILE A 176 8.51 -0.27 -13.36
N ALA A 177 8.47 0.75 -14.22
CA ALA A 177 9.38 0.86 -15.36
C ALA A 177 10.78 1.37 -14.98
N ALA A 178 10.96 1.95 -13.79
CA ALA A 178 12.25 2.44 -13.34
C ALA A 178 13.33 1.34 -13.38
N PRO A 179 14.47 1.55 -14.05
CA PRO A 179 15.60 0.62 -13.97
C PRO A 179 16.29 0.67 -12.61
N GLU A 180 16.19 1.80 -11.90
CA GLU A 180 16.87 1.99 -10.63
C GLU A 180 16.06 1.41 -9.46
N VAL A 181 16.70 0.54 -8.68
CA VAL A 181 16.10 -0.16 -7.52
C VAL A 181 15.69 0.83 -6.44
N TYR A 182 16.44 1.91 -6.20
CA TYR A 182 16.05 2.91 -5.19
C TYR A 182 14.70 3.57 -5.51
N LYS A 183 14.38 3.78 -6.80
CA LYS A 183 13.09 4.35 -7.20
C LYS A 183 11.95 3.39 -6.90
N LYS A 184 12.17 2.09 -7.16
CA LYS A 184 11.22 1.01 -6.83
C LYS A 184 10.96 0.94 -5.33
N ILE A 185 12.03 0.94 -4.53
CA ILE A 185 11.95 0.83 -3.07
C ILE A 185 11.24 2.05 -2.48
N ILE A 186 11.68 3.26 -2.79
CA ILE A 186 11.06 4.48 -2.25
C ILE A 186 9.63 4.63 -2.74
N GLY A 187 9.39 4.44 -4.04
CA GLY A 187 8.09 4.64 -4.67
C GLY A 187 7.06 3.62 -4.21
N MET A 188 7.37 2.33 -4.27
CA MET A 188 6.42 1.27 -3.90
C MET A 188 6.45 0.98 -2.41
N GLN A 189 7.59 0.50 -1.90
CA GLN A 189 7.68 -0.09 -0.57
C GLN A 189 7.52 0.94 0.57
N MET A 190 7.99 2.17 0.36
CA MET A 190 7.92 3.20 1.40
C MET A 190 6.70 4.12 1.25
N LEU A 191 6.22 4.37 0.03
CA LEU A 191 5.15 5.33 -0.24
C LEU A 191 3.82 4.65 -0.59
N VAL A 192 3.75 3.84 -1.65
CA VAL A 192 2.48 3.21 -2.07
C VAL A 192 1.99 2.18 -1.04
N GLU A 193 2.86 1.30 -0.56
CA GLU A 193 2.50 0.30 0.47
C GLU A 193 2.24 0.96 1.83
N GLY A 194 3.04 1.97 2.20
CA GLY A 194 2.80 2.77 3.42
C GLY A 194 1.44 3.48 3.39
N LEU A 195 1.01 3.95 2.22
CA LEU A 195 -0.32 4.52 1.99
C LEU A 195 -1.42 3.45 2.08
N ALA A 196 -1.17 2.27 1.49
CA ALA A 196 -2.09 1.14 1.50
C ALA A 196 -2.40 0.67 2.93
N MET A 197 -1.38 0.52 3.79
CA MET A 197 -1.56 0.20 5.21
C MET A 197 -2.51 1.17 5.92
N GLY A 198 -2.34 2.47 5.67
CA GLY A 198 -3.23 3.50 6.21
C GLY A 198 -4.67 3.33 5.74
N ALA A 199 -4.86 3.11 4.44
CA ALA A 199 -6.18 2.87 3.86
C ALA A 199 -6.85 1.60 4.41
N PHE A 200 -6.09 0.51 4.57
CA PHE A 200 -6.60 -0.75 5.14
C PHE A 200 -7.01 -0.59 6.59
N ALA A 201 -6.23 0.14 7.39
CA ALA A 201 -6.57 0.45 8.77
C ALA A 201 -7.86 1.28 8.85
N THR A 202 -8.03 2.29 7.99
CA THR A 202 -9.27 3.07 7.95
C THR A 202 -10.46 2.19 7.58
N ILE A 203 -10.34 1.37 6.53
CA ILE A 203 -11.42 0.45 6.13
C ILE A 203 -11.73 -0.54 7.25
N PHE A 204 -10.73 -1.15 7.89
CA PHE A 204 -10.93 -2.10 8.99
C PHE A 204 -11.72 -1.48 10.16
N ASN A 205 -11.41 -0.23 10.50
CA ASN A 205 -12.04 0.46 11.62
C ASN A 205 -13.46 0.95 11.31
N GLU A 206 -13.69 1.40 10.08
CA GLU A 206 -14.90 2.16 9.73
C GLU A 206 -15.92 1.38 8.90
N THR A 207 -15.52 0.30 8.22
CA THR A 207 -16.42 -0.44 7.33
C THR A 207 -17.55 -1.13 8.08
N ALA A 208 -18.75 -1.06 7.51
CA ALA A 208 -19.91 -1.84 7.94
C ALA A 208 -19.91 -3.27 7.35
N ASP A 209 -19.13 -3.53 6.30
CA ASP A 209 -19.07 -4.85 5.64
C ASP A 209 -18.08 -5.78 6.35
N PRO A 210 -18.55 -6.85 7.02
CA PRO A 210 -17.69 -7.77 7.76
C PRO A 210 -16.66 -8.46 6.85
N LEU A 211 -16.99 -8.70 5.58
CA LEU A 211 -16.07 -9.30 4.62
C LEU A 211 -14.93 -8.34 4.26
N ALA A 212 -15.24 -7.05 4.08
CA ALA A 212 -14.22 -6.02 3.85
C ALA A 212 -13.28 -5.90 5.05
N LYS A 213 -13.85 -5.91 6.27
CA LYS A 213 -13.09 -5.84 7.52
C LYS A 213 -12.14 -7.02 7.66
N LYS A 214 -12.64 -8.23 7.39
CA LYS A 214 -11.83 -9.46 7.40
C LYS A 214 -10.71 -9.39 6.36
N LEU A 215 -11.04 -9.00 5.13
CA LEU A 215 -10.08 -8.92 4.04
C LEU A 215 -8.94 -7.98 4.35
N THR A 216 -9.23 -6.75 4.79
CA THR A 216 -8.17 -5.78 5.09
C THR A 216 -7.32 -6.23 6.27
N GLN A 217 -7.89 -6.86 7.30
CA GLN A 217 -7.08 -7.44 8.38
C GLN A 217 -6.11 -8.50 7.88
N LEU A 218 -6.56 -9.42 7.01
CA LEU A 218 -5.71 -10.48 6.47
C LEU A 218 -4.57 -9.92 5.62
N VAL A 219 -4.86 -9.00 4.70
CA VAL A 219 -3.84 -8.31 3.88
C VAL A 219 -2.84 -7.59 4.76
N MET A 220 -3.30 -6.87 5.79
CA MET A 220 -2.41 -6.17 6.73
C MET A 220 -1.44 -7.09 7.47
N THR A 221 -1.73 -8.38 7.63
CA THR A 221 -0.78 -9.34 8.24
C THR A 221 0.47 -9.56 7.38
N ASP A 222 0.35 -9.40 6.06
CA ASP A 222 1.47 -9.51 5.11
C ASP A 222 2.16 -8.13 4.97
N GLU A 223 1.40 -7.04 4.81
CA GLU A 223 1.90 -5.66 4.64
C GLU A 223 2.78 -5.16 5.80
N ALA A 224 2.51 -5.63 7.02
CA ALA A 224 3.31 -5.34 8.20
C ALA A 224 4.78 -5.83 8.08
N PHE A 225 5.10 -6.63 7.06
CA PHE A 225 6.44 -7.09 6.74
C PHE A 225 6.99 -6.56 5.41
N HIS A 226 6.13 -6.11 4.49
CA HIS A 226 6.54 -5.56 3.19
C HIS A 226 7.35 -4.26 3.34
N HIS A 227 6.83 -3.32 4.13
CA HIS A 227 7.53 -2.05 4.40
C HIS A 227 8.92 -2.23 5.07
N LYS A 228 9.19 -3.38 5.71
CA LYS A 228 10.49 -3.64 6.36
C LYS A 228 11.63 -3.72 5.35
N PHE A 229 11.37 -4.14 4.11
CA PHE A 229 12.38 -4.13 3.06
C PHE A 229 12.86 -2.71 2.78
N GLY A 230 11.92 -1.78 2.54
CA GLY A 230 12.24 -0.36 2.37
C GLY A 230 12.98 0.24 3.57
N LYS A 231 12.59 -0.12 4.80
CA LYS A 231 13.29 0.33 6.02
C LYS A 231 14.73 -0.19 6.10
N ILE A 232 14.95 -1.48 5.83
CA ILE A 232 16.31 -2.06 5.84
C ILE A 232 17.19 -1.41 4.77
N TRP A 233 16.61 -1.10 3.59
CA TRP A 233 17.31 -0.35 2.55
C TRP A 233 17.70 1.04 3.03
N ALA A 234 16.76 1.78 3.61
CA ALA A 234 16.99 3.12 4.14
C ALA A 234 18.12 3.11 5.19
N ASP A 235 18.01 2.26 6.21
CA ASP A 235 18.96 2.16 7.33
C ASP A 235 20.40 1.86 6.86
N ARG A 236 20.54 1.06 5.79
CA ARG A 236 21.85 0.61 5.27
C ARG A 236 22.40 1.50 4.17
N THR A 237 21.55 2.24 3.47
CA THR A 237 21.95 3.02 2.29
C THR A 237 22.10 4.50 2.64
N ILE A 238 21.10 5.08 3.30
CA ILE A 238 20.99 6.53 3.49
C ILE A 238 22.15 7.13 4.29
N PRO A 239 22.64 6.51 5.39
CA PRO A 239 23.77 7.04 6.15
C PRO A 239 25.09 7.15 5.37
N HIS A 240 25.19 6.50 4.21
CA HIS A 240 26.40 6.40 3.40
C HIS A 240 26.28 7.13 2.06
N LEU A 241 25.22 7.92 1.85
CA LEU A 241 25.03 8.70 0.64
C LEU A 241 25.95 9.92 0.61
N THR A 242 26.43 10.24 -0.58
CA THR A 242 26.95 11.58 -0.87
C THR A 242 25.80 12.58 -0.91
N GLU A 243 26.11 13.88 -0.77
CA GLU A 243 25.09 14.93 -0.83
C GLU A 243 24.28 14.89 -2.13
N ALA A 244 24.94 14.67 -3.27
CA ALA A 244 24.29 14.59 -4.58
C ALA A 244 23.40 13.34 -4.74
N GLU A 245 23.82 12.19 -4.20
CA GLU A 245 22.98 10.98 -4.19
C GLU A 245 21.76 11.17 -3.28
N HIS A 246 21.95 11.86 -2.16
CA HIS A 246 20.86 12.18 -1.24
C HIS A 246 19.82 13.11 -1.89
N GLU A 247 20.26 14.16 -2.58
CA GLU A 247 19.39 15.06 -3.35
C GLU A 247 18.53 14.31 -4.38
N VAL A 248 19.08 13.29 -5.05
CA VAL A 248 18.32 12.49 -6.02
C VAL A 248 17.20 11.70 -5.34
N ILE A 249 17.47 11.07 -4.19
CA ILE A 249 16.46 10.24 -3.52
C ILE A 249 15.36 11.08 -2.84
N GLU A 250 15.70 12.23 -2.27
CA GLU A 250 14.73 13.10 -1.59
C GLU A 250 13.78 13.76 -2.60
N MET A 251 14.28 14.14 -3.78
CA MET A 251 13.47 14.75 -4.83
C MET A 251 12.53 13.72 -5.45
N TRP A 252 12.99 12.47 -5.60
CA TRP A 252 12.14 11.36 -6.00
C TRP A 252 11.02 11.09 -4.98
N ALA A 253 11.35 11.03 -3.69
CA ALA A 253 10.35 10.86 -2.64
C ALA A 253 9.33 12.00 -2.61
N ALA A 254 9.78 13.25 -2.77
CA ALA A 254 8.92 14.43 -2.83
C ALA A 254 7.97 14.38 -4.04
N HIS A 255 8.46 14.01 -5.22
CA HIS A 255 7.64 13.82 -6.44
C HIS A 255 6.53 12.78 -6.22
N CYS A 256 6.88 11.60 -5.72
CA CYS A 256 5.92 10.54 -5.43
C CYS A 256 4.89 10.97 -4.38
N PHE A 257 5.35 11.57 -3.26
CA PHE A 257 4.45 12.04 -2.20
C PHE A 257 3.50 13.13 -2.70
N GLN A 258 4.02 14.12 -3.43
CA GLN A 258 3.21 15.20 -4.01
C GLN A 258 2.15 14.63 -4.96
N THR A 259 2.53 13.69 -5.81
CA THR A 259 1.62 13.02 -6.75
C THR A 259 0.49 12.34 -5.99
N LEU A 260 0.79 11.59 -4.94
CA LEU A 260 -0.21 10.91 -4.10
C LEU A 260 -1.10 11.90 -3.34
N LEU A 261 -0.51 12.90 -2.67
CA LEU A 261 -1.22 13.83 -1.81
C LEU A 261 -2.30 14.63 -2.54
N PHE A 262 -1.98 15.17 -3.71
CA PHE A 262 -2.90 16.08 -4.39
C PHE A 262 -3.90 15.37 -5.28
N ASN A 263 -3.58 14.15 -5.73
CA ASN A 263 -4.34 13.54 -6.79
C ASN A 263 -5.10 12.30 -6.37
N LEU A 264 -4.62 11.48 -5.44
CA LEU A 264 -5.16 10.14 -5.18
C LEU A 264 -6.68 10.12 -4.95
N VAL A 265 -7.21 11.12 -4.25
CA VAL A 265 -8.64 11.28 -3.93
C VAL A 265 -9.28 12.50 -4.59
N ALA A 266 -8.65 13.04 -5.64
CA ALA A 266 -9.14 14.23 -6.31
C ALA A 266 -10.53 13.99 -6.93
N PRO A 267 -11.49 14.94 -6.80
CA PRO A 267 -12.82 14.83 -7.41
C PRO A 267 -12.78 14.60 -8.92
N THR A 268 -11.74 15.11 -9.59
CA THR A 268 -11.48 14.93 -11.02
C THR A 268 -11.31 13.46 -11.45
N GLN A 269 -11.04 12.54 -10.52
CA GLN A 269 -10.97 11.10 -10.83
C GLN A 269 -12.35 10.43 -10.91
N ASN A 270 -13.44 11.13 -10.55
CA ASN A 270 -14.77 10.56 -10.40
C ASN A 270 -15.80 11.15 -11.37
N LEU A 271 -15.37 11.83 -12.45
CA LEU A 271 -16.26 12.50 -13.41
C LEU A 271 -17.41 11.60 -13.89
N GLY A 272 -17.08 10.40 -14.38
CA GLY A 272 -18.08 9.47 -14.89
C GLY A 272 -19.06 8.97 -13.82
N LEU A 273 -18.66 8.92 -12.54
CA LEU A 273 -19.58 8.59 -11.44
C LEU A 273 -20.55 9.74 -11.18
N TYR A 274 -20.07 10.98 -11.22
CA TYR A 274 -20.94 12.15 -11.05
C TYR A 274 -22.00 12.17 -12.15
N GLU A 275 -21.60 11.98 -13.41
CA GLU A 275 -22.52 11.90 -14.55
C GLU A 275 -23.54 10.77 -14.41
N GLU A 276 -23.11 9.57 -13.98
CA GLU A 276 -23.99 8.40 -13.75
C GLU A 276 -25.12 8.71 -12.76
N PHE A 277 -24.86 9.54 -11.76
CA PHE A 277 -25.82 9.94 -10.74
C PHE A 277 -26.56 11.25 -11.06
N GLY A 278 -26.33 11.84 -12.24
CA GLY A 278 -26.97 13.08 -12.69
C GLY A 278 -26.42 14.35 -12.04
N LEU A 279 -25.20 14.27 -11.51
CA LEU A 279 -24.46 15.40 -10.94
C LEU A 279 -23.66 16.09 -12.05
N ASP A 280 -23.56 17.42 -11.97
CA ASP A 280 -22.66 18.23 -12.78
C ASP A 280 -21.23 18.09 -12.22
N PRO A 281 -20.30 17.45 -12.96
CA PRO A 281 -18.95 17.21 -12.46
C PRO A 281 -18.18 18.50 -12.15
N ASP A 282 -18.35 19.54 -12.96
CA ASP A 282 -17.64 20.80 -12.79
C ASP A 282 -18.07 21.49 -11.50
N ARG A 283 -19.36 21.44 -11.19
CA ARG A 283 -19.91 21.96 -9.94
C ARG A 283 -19.42 21.18 -8.72
N VAL A 284 -19.40 19.84 -8.79
CA VAL A 284 -18.87 19.01 -7.69
C VAL A 284 -17.39 19.33 -7.45
N ILE A 285 -16.58 19.48 -8.49
CA ILE A 285 -15.16 19.84 -8.38
C ILE A 285 -15.01 21.22 -7.73
N GLU A 286 -15.76 22.22 -8.19
CA GLU A 286 -15.68 23.58 -7.66
C GLU A 286 -16.05 23.64 -6.18
N GLU A 287 -17.14 22.98 -5.77
CA GLU A 287 -17.59 22.96 -4.38
C GLU A 287 -16.65 22.13 -3.49
N MET A 288 -16.17 20.97 -3.97
CA MET A 288 -15.14 20.19 -3.26
C MET A 288 -13.85 20.97 -3.08
N GLY A 289 -13.43 21.77 -4.07
CA GLY A 289 -12.21 22.60 -3.97
C GLY A 289 -12.28 23.67 -2.87
N LYS A 290 -13.49 24.06 -2.44
CA LYS A 290 -13.69 24.96 -1.28
C LYS A 290 -13.51 24.21 0.05
N LEU A 291 -13.88 22.92 0.08
CA LEU A 291 -13.76 22.06 1.27
C LEU A 291 -12.39 21.41 1.42
N VAL A 292 -11.72 21.06 0.32
CA VAL A 292 -10.44 20.32 0.31
C VAL A 292 -9.34 21.23 -0.23
N ASN A 293 -8.76 22.00 0.68
CA ASN A 293 -7.67 22.94 0.44
C ASN A 293 -6.47 22.66 1.37
N ASP A 294 -5.39 23.44 1.25
CA ASP A 294 -4.18 23.21 2.05
C ASP A 294 -4.39 23.41 3.57
N GLU A 295 -5.30 24.31 3.98
CA GLU A 295 -5.63 24.51 5.40
C GLU A 295 -6.32 23.26 5.97
N THR A 296 -7.30 22.71 5.24
CA THR A 296 -7.98 21.48 5.66
C THR A 296 -7.05 20.26 5.62
N ARG A 297 -6.16 20.15 4.63
CA ARG A 297 -5.12 19.09 4.62
C ARG A 297 -4.22 19.18 5.83
N ARG A 298 -3.79 20.40 6.18
CA ARG A 298 -2.96 20.65 7.37
C ARG A 298 -3.70 20.29 8.65
N GLU A 299 -5.00 20.58 8.74
CA GLU A 299 -5.81 20.20 9.89
C GLU A 299 -5.94 18.68 10.02
N GLU A 300 -6.29 18.00 8.93
CA GLU A 300 -6.42 16.54 8.90
C GLU A 300 -5.10 15.82 9.21
N MET A 301 -3.96 16.37 8.79
CA MET A 301 -2.63 15.83 9.08
C MET A 301 -2.14 16.11 10.52
N LYS A 302 -2.95 16.72 11.39
CA LYS A 302 -2.71 16.69 12.84
C LYS A 302 -3.07 15.35 13.46
N GLU A 303 -4.03 14.64 12.87
CA GLU A 303 -4.43 13.32 13.35
C GLU A 303 -3.29 12.32 13.15
N ALA A 304 -2.84 11.69 14.24
CA ALA A 304 -1.73 10.74 14.21
C ALA A 304 -1.99 9.54 13.27
N THR A 305 -3.26 9.24 13.01
CA THR A 305 -3.71 8.17 12.11
C THR A 305 -3.84 8.60 10.66
N ASN A 306 -3.63 9.89 10.33
CA ASN A 306 -3.70 10.36 8.96
C ASN A 306 -2.61 9.70 8.10
N ILE A 307 -3.03 9.09 6.99
CA ILE A 307 -2.15 8.29 6.12
C ILE A 307 -0.97 9.09 5.58
N PHE A 308 -1.18 10.35 5.17
CA PHE A 308 -0.11 11.19 4.64
C PHE A 308 0.86 11.64 5.74
N ARG A 309 0.35 11.92 6.94
CA ARG A 309 1.20 12.22 8.11
C ARG A 309 2.14 11.04 8.42
N VAL A 310 1.63 9.81 8.39
CA VAL A 310 2.42 8.58 8.60
C VAL A 310 3.49 8.40 7.53
N LEU A 311 3.17 8.70 6.26
CA LEU A 311 4.16 8.69 5.18
C LEU A 311 5.27 9.70 5.42
N VAL A 312 4.94 10.94 5.81
CA VAL A 312 5.96 11.93 6.15
C VAL A 312 6.82 11.45 7.30
N LYS A 313 6.23 10.88 8.36
CA LYS A 313 6.98 10.28 9.48
C LYS A 313 7.95 9.20 9.01
N THR A 314 7.51 8.33 8.10
CA THR A 314 8.33 7.26 7.51
C THR A 314 9.54 7.84 6.78
N LEU A 315 9.35 8.87 5.96
CA LEU A 315 10.43 9.53 5.23
C LEU A 315 11.37 10.31 6.17
N VAL A 316 10.85 10.91 7.26
CA VAL A 316 11.66 11.57 8.29
C VAL A 316 12.55 10.54 9.00
N ASN A 317 11.97 9.43 9.48
CA ASN A 317 12.71 8.41 10.24
C ASN A 317 13.74 7.69 9.37
N ALA A 318 13.46 7.54 8.07
CA ALA A 318 14.42 7.03 7.10
C ALA A 318 15.55 8.02 6.76
N GLY A 319 15.45 9.28 7.17
CA GLY A 319 16.43 10.31 6.80
C GLY A 319 16.37 10.73 5.33
N ILE A 320 15.23 10.53 4.66
CA ILE A 320 14.99 10.96 3.27
C ILE A 320 14.64 12.46 3.24
N ILE A 321 13.91 12.97 4.22
CA ILE A 321 13.60 14.39 4.30
C ILE A 321 14.77 15.16 4.91
N THR A 322 15.33 16.09 4.15
CA THR A 322 16.43 16.98 4.55
C THR A 322 15.99 18.44 4.59
N ASP A 323 16.90 19.34 4.93
CA ASP A 323 16.64 20.79 4.88
C ASP A 323 16.21 21.29 3.49
N ARG A 324 16.61 20.60 2.40
CA ARG A 324 16.23 20.98 1.02
C ARG A 324 14.75 20.76 0.74
N THR A 325 14.18 19.65 1.22
CA THR A 325 12.78 19.28 0.98
C THR A 325 11.86 19.53 2.18
N LYS A 326 12.41 19.76 3.39
CA LYS A 326 11.65 20.02 4.63
C LYS A 326 10.58 21.10 4.45
N GLY A 327 10.89 22.18 3.74
CA GLY A 327 9.95 23.29 3.52
C GLY A 327 8.63 22.88 2.87
N PHE A 328 8.64 21.89 1.97
CA PHE A 328 7.43 21.36 1.33
C PHE A 328 6.55 20.62 2.34
N TYR A 329 7.11 19.68 3.08
CA TYR A 329 6.37 18.87 4.06
C TYR A 329 5.89 19.69 5.26
N SER A 330 6.68 20.68 5.71
CA SER A 330 6.32 21.58 6.82
C SER A 330 5.10 22.47 6.56
N MET A 331 4.61 22.53 5.32
CA MET A 331 3.31 23.15 5.02
C MET A 331 2.16 22.38 5.68
N TYR A 332 2.28 21.05 5.77
CA TYR A 332 1.20 20.15 6.18
C TYR A 332 1.39 19.54 7.58
N VAL A 333 2.65 19.31 8.01
CA VAL A 333 2.95 18.66 9.30
C VAL A 333 4.01 19.41 10.10
N ASP A 334 3.98 19.26 11.42
CA ASP A 334 5.11 19.64 12.28
C ASP A 334 6.16 18.52 12.28
N ILE A 335 7.26 18.73 11.55
CA ILE A 335 8.32 17.71 11.45
C ILE A 335 9.03 17.45 12.77
N ASP A 336 9.15 18.47 13.63
CA ASP A 336 9.87 18.31 14.88
C ASP A 336 9.02 17.52 15.89
N GLU A 337 7.68 17.63 15.81
CA GLU A 337 6.74 16.72 16.48
C GLU A 337 6.92 15.26 16.01
N LEU A 338 6.97 15.02 14.69
CA LEU A 338 7.11 13.66 14.13
C LEU A 338 8.36 12.94 14.62
N LYS A 339 9.49 13.63 14.76
CA LYS A 339 10.74 13.05 15.27
C LYS A 339 10.64 12.55 16.71
N SER A 340 9.70 13.08 17.48
CA SER A 340 9.46 12.64 18.86
C SER A 340 8.56 11.41 18.95
N GLU A 341 7.94 11.02 17.83
CA GLU A 341 7.08 9.85 17.75
C GLU A 341 7.88 8.60 17.41
N GLY A 342 7.57 7.49 18.08
CA GLY A 342 8.22 6.22 17.79
C GLY A 342 7.90 5.66 16.39
N ASP A 343 8.55 4.53 16.10
CA ASP A 343 8.47 3.83 14.81
C ASP A 343 7.16 3.07 14.56
N LYS A 344 6.21 3.09 15.50
CA LYS A 344 4.94 2.36 15.36
C LYS A 344 4.13 2.92 14.18
N MET A 345 3.69 2.04 13.29
CA MET A 345 2.89 2.37 12.11
C MET A 345 1.39 2.22 12.39
N VAL A 346 0.59 2.91 11.59
CA VAL A 346 -0.86 2.72 11.59
C VAL A 346 -1.15 1.32 11.05
N GLY A 347 -1.83 0.50 11.84
CA GLY A 347 -2.18 -0.86 11.46
C GLY A 347 -1.34 -1.96 12.10
N ASP A 348 -0.24 -1.64 12.79
CA ASP A 348 0.59 -2.63 13.50
C ASP A 348 -0.26 -3.49 14.45
N ASP A 349 -1.15 -2.86 15.24
CA ASP A 349 -2.02 -3.59 16.18
C ASP A 349 -3.03 -4.49 15.45
N ILE A 350 -3.54 -4.05 14.30
CA ILE A 350 -4.51 -4.80 13.48
C ILE A 350 -3.80 -6.02 12.86
N ALA A 351 -2.58 -5.83 12.36
CA ALA A 351 -1.75 -6.91 11.84
C ALA A 351 -1.37 -7.90 12.94
N GLU A 352 -0.94 -7.45 14.12
CA GLU A 352 -0.62 -8.33 15.26
C GLU A 352 -1.82 -9.18 15.71
N GLU A 353 -3.03 -8.61 15.74
CA GLU A 353 -4.25 -9.36 16.02
C GLU A 353 -4.57 -10.36 14.91
N GLY A 354 -4.43 -9.95 13.64
CA GLY A 354 -4.63 -10.83 12.49
C GLY A 354 -3.65 -12.01 12.46
N ILE A 355 -2.38 -11.78 12.82
CA ILE A 355 -1.35 -12.83 12.90
C ILE A 355 -1.73 -13.84 13.99
N LYS A 356 -2.17 -13.39 15.18
CA LYS A 356 -2.63 -14.30 16.25
C LYS A 356 -3.80 -15.16 15.78
N TYR A 357 -4.76 -14.55 15.09
CA TYR A 357 -5.89 -15.26 14.49
C TYR A 357 -5.44 -16.32 13.46
N LEU A 358 -4.48 -15.98 12.60
CA LEU A 358 -3.95 -16.91 11.60
C LEU A 358 -3.13 -18.04 12.22
N GLN A 359 -2.38 -17.78 13.29
CA GLN A 359 -1.67 -18.81 14.04
C GLN A 359 -2.64 -19.83 14.64
N GLU A 360 -3.79 -19.40 15.15
CA GLU A 360 -4.84 -20.31 15.63
C GLU A 360 -5.39 -21.20 14.52
N ILE A 361 -5.56 -20.67 13.31
CA ILE A 361 -6.00 -21.46 12.13
C ILE A 361 -4.90 -22.42 11.69
N ASN A 362 -3.70 -21.91 11.44
CA ASN A 362 -2.59 -22.62 10.80
C ASN A 362 -2.01 -23.71 11.72
N PHE A 363 -2.11 -23.53 13.04
CA PHE A 363 -1.49 -24.43 14.01
C PHE A 363 -2.48 -25.17 14.91
N LYS A 364 -3.79 -25.06 14.64
CA LYS A 364 -4.86 -25.78 15.35
C LYS A 364 -4.55 -27.26 15.58
N ASP A 365 -3.99 -27.91 14.56
CA ASP A 365 -3.71 -29.36 14.55
C ASP A 365 -2.23 -29.71 14.76
N ARG A 366 -1.33 -28.76 15.05
CA ARG A 366 0.12 -29.06 15.26
C ARG A 366 0.36 -29.97 16.46
N ALA A 367 -0.55 -30.01 17.44
CA ALA A 367 -0.51 -30.98 18.53
C ALA A 367 -0.92 -32.40 18.11
N LEU A 368 -1.74 -32.55 17.05
CA LEU A 368 -2.21 -33.82 16.50
C LEU A 368 -1.27 -34.39 15.42
N ALA A 369 -0.52 -33.53 14.72
CA ALA A 369 0.32 -33.89 13.57
C ALA A 369 1.72 -34.43 13.91
N LYS A 370 2.05 -34.70 15.19
CA LYS A 370 3.38 -35.20 15.59
C LYS A 370 3.69 -36.64 15.12
N ILE A 371 2.76 -37.31 14.44
CA ILE A 371 2.99 -38.63 13.83
C ILE A 371 2.26 -38.64 12.49
N LEU A 372 3.00 -38.51 11.39
CA LEU A 372 2.77 -39.13 10.07
C LEU A 372 3.59 -38.38 9.01
N ILE A 373 4.92 -38.37 9.14
CA ILE A 373 5.80 -38.29 7.96
C ILE A 373 6.84 -39.41 8.12
N ALA A 374 6.37 -40.62 7.83
CA ALA A 374 7.19 -41.71 7.33
C ALA A 374 6.35 -42.37 6.21
N ALA A 375 6.91 -42.39 5.01
CA ALA A 375 6.37 -42.92 3.75
C ALA A 375 5.29 -42.06 3.05
N GLU A 376 5.69 -41.28 2.04
CA GLU A 376 5.69 -41.70 0.62
C GLU A 376 6.74 -40.93 -0.18
#